data_AF-A0A3B5K5F4-F1
#
_entry.id   AF-A0A3B5K5F4-F1
#
_cell.length_a   1.000
_cell.length_b   1.000
_cell.length_c   1.000
_cell.angle_alpha   90.00
_cell.angle_beta   90.00
_cell.angle_gamma   90.00
#
_symmetry.space_group_name_H-M   'P 1'
#
loop_
_entity.id
_entity.type
_entity.pdbx_description
1 polymer ?
#
loop_
_entity_poly.entity_id
_entity_poly.type
_entity_poly.pdbx_seq_one_letter_code
_entity_poly.pdbx_strand_id
1 'polypeptide(L)'
;MENGNQTVVYFSEQVVVLFTCALSFVGSSLIILTFIVWSDLRTTPRTLLVYLSVSDWLSAVSYAFGVWRVFRTDSLDCTIQGAISTFANSSSFFWTVAIAVYLYIFIVRSSQRVADSLVLFFHLVSWGVPLVLTVTAVSLGKIGYDASEVSVGWCWVRIHASDRVLWMLLTGKLWEFMAYLTLPVLYILIKRHIHIAHTALSEYRPILANRPQSSFFSMADMKLTLIPIIFIALRIWSTVRFVLLLADSPVRQNPVLVTLHGIGNTSQGAANCIMFVLLTGPIRTRLCAALCCCSKCSADSQHSPEAPRRPDLSALGDEEGTGEIRTDR
;
A
#
# COMPACT_ATOMS: atom_id res chain seq x y z
N MET A 1 -7.44 -44.92 1.23
CA MET A 1 -7.23 -43.84 2.22
C MET A 1 -6.39 -42.75 1.56
N GLU A 2 -7.00 -41.82 0.82
CA GLU A 2 -6.31 -40.72 0.13
C GLU A 2 -6.56 -39.38 0.84
N ASN A 3 -6.06 -39.24 2.07
CA ASN A 3 -6.16 -38.00 2.85
C ASN A 3 -4.82 -37.24 2.97
N GLY A 4 -3.84 -37.54 2.10
CA GLY A 4 -2.44 -37.12 2.31
C GLY A 4 -1.96 -35.84 1.61
N ASN A 5 -2.74 -35.21 0.73
CA ASN A 5 -2.20 -34.22 -0.23
C ASN A 5 -2.77 -32.80 -0.12
N GLN A 6 -3.41 -32.45 1.00
CA GLN A 6 -3.93 -31.09 1.23
C GLN A 6 -3.13 -30.38 2.32
N THR A 7 -2.77 -29.12 2.07
CA THR A 7 -2.12 -28.29 3.08
C THR A 7 -3.14 -27.90 4.15
N VAL A 8 -2.94 -28.39 5.37
CA VAL A 8 -3.77 -28.00 6.53
C VAL A 8 -3.36 -26.60 6.98
N VAL A 9 -4.31 -25.66 6.95
CA VAL A 9 -4.13 -24.30 7.48
C VAL A 9 -4.69 -24.27 8.90
N TYR A 10 -3.81 -24.22 9.91
CA TYR A 10 -4.27 -24.18 11.31
C TYR A 10 -4.84 -22.82 11.68
N PHE A 11 -5.54 -22.78 12.81
CA PHE A 11 -6.20 -21.59 13.32
C PHE A 11 -5.21 -20.44 13.58
N SER A 12 -3.98 -20.75 14.02
CA SER A 12 -2.90 -19.78 14.20
C SER A 12 -2.57 -19.01 12.92
N GLU A 13 -2.46 -19.72 11.80
CA GLU A 13 -2.17 -19.17 10.47
C GLU A 13 -3.31 -18.26 10.03
N GLN A 14 -4.55 -18.69 10.24
CA GLN A 14 -5.73 -17.87 9.91
C GLN A 14 -5.72 -16.55 10.67
N VAL A 15 -5.46 -16.58 11.98
CA VAL A 15 -5.40 -15.37 12.82
C VAL A 15 -4.29 -14.43 12.34
N VAL A 16 -3.09 -14.95 12.07
CA VAL A 16 -1.96 -14.16 11.58
C VAL A 16 -2.24 -13.53 10.21
N VAL A 17 -2.84 -14.30 9.30
CA VAL A 17 -3.21 -13.82 7.96
C VAL A 17 -4.31 -12.75 8.04
N LEU A 18 -5.34 -12.95 8.87
CA LEU A 18 -6.39 -11.95 9.07
C LEU A 18 -5.83 -10.66 9.69
N PHE A 19 -4.93 -10.78 10.67
CA PHE A 19 -4.27 -9.61 11.27
C PHE A 19 -3.46 -8.81 10.26
N THR A 20 -2.65 -9.49 9.44
CA THR A 20 -1.85 -8.85 8.39
C THR A 20 -2.71 -8.25 7.28
N CYS A 21 -3.82 -8.90 6.90
CA CYS A 21 -4.84 -8.30 6.04
C CYS A 21 -5.43 -7.02 6.63
N ALA A 22 -5.77 -7.01 7.93
CA ALA A 22 -6.33 -5.84 8.60
C ALA A 22 -5.33 -4.67 8.60
N LEU A 23 -4.06 -4.92 8.91
CA LEU A 23 -3.00 -3.91 8.81
C LEU A 23 -2.85 -3.36 7.39
N SER A 24 -2.95 -4.23 6.38
CA SER A 24 -2.83 -3.86 4.98
C SER A 24 -4.02 -3.04 4.49
N PHE A 25 -5.23 -3.40 4.92
CA PHE A 25 -6.45 -2.64 4.69
C PHE A 25 -6.37 -1.24 5.30
N VAL A 26 -5.99 -1.15 6.58
CA VAL A 26 -5.86 0.14 7.28
C VAL A 26 -4.75 0.97 6.62
N GLY A 27 -3.60 0.36 6.33
CA GLY A 27 -2.47 1.04 5.70
C GLY A 27 -2.82 1.61 4.32
N SER A 28 -3.45 0.82 3.47
CA SER A 28 -3.89 1.25 2.13
C SER A 28 -4.94 2.35 2.24
N SER A 29 -5.89 2.21 3.18
CA SER A 29 -6.92 3.22 3.43
C SER A 29 -6.29 4.54 3.89
N LEU A 30 -5.29 4.52 4.78
CA LEU A 30 -4.59 5.73 5.20
C LEU A 30 -3.88 6.43 4.04
N ILE A 31 -3.24 5.68 3.12
CA ILE A 31 -2.64 6.29 1.93
C ILE A 31 -3.69 7.00 1.08
N ILE A 32 -4.82 6.33 0.81
CA ILE A 32 -5.91 6.88 0.00
C ILE A 32 -6.52 8.11 0.68
N LEU A 33 -6.86 8.00 1.96
CA LEU A 33 -7.48 9.08 2.74
C LEU A 33 -6.56 10.30 2.86
N THR A 34 -5.27 10.09 3.14
CA THR A 34 -4.32 11.21 3.25
C THR A 34 -4.13 11.95 1.92
N PHE A 35 -4.24 11.25 0.78
CA PHE A 35 -4.24 11.88 -0.54
C PHE A 35 -5.52 12.69 -0.83
N ILE A 36 -6.67 12.18 -0.40
CA ILE A 36 -7.96 12.87 -0.56
C ILE A 36 -8.01 14.12 0.32
N VAL A 37 -7.66 14.00 1.60
CA VAL A 37 -7.80 15.07 2.59
C VAL A 37 -6.78 16.20 2.37
N TRP A 38 -5.54 15.87 2.00
CA TRP A 38 -4.48 16.87 1.86
C TRP A 38 -4.13 17.10 0.38
N SER A 39 -4.68 18.18 -0.18
CA SER A 39 -4.52 18.54 -1.59
C SER A 39 -3.07 18.82 -2.00
N ASP A 40 -2.23 19.27 -1.07
CA ASP A 40 -0.80 19.53 -1.30
C ASP A 40 0.01 18.25 -1.56
N LEU A 41 -0.53 17.07 -1.23
CA LEU A 41 0.13 15.79 -1.47
C LEU A 41 -0.20 15.17 -2.83
N ARG A 42 -1.05 15.82 -3.63
CA ARG A 42 -1.57 15.27 -4.90
C ARG A 42 -0.59 15.43 -6.06
N THR A 43 0.60 14.88 -5.92
CA THR A 43 1.61 14.80 -6.98
C THR A 43 1.41 13.55 -7.85
N THR A 44 1.97 13.51 -9.07
CA THR A 44 1.87 12.32 -9.93
C THR A 44 2.39 11.05 -9.24
N PRO A 45 3.59 11.01 -8.60
CA PRO A 45 4.06 9.81 -7.90
C PRO A 45 3.11 9.33 -6.79
N ARG A 46 2.49 10.28 -6.07
CA ARG A 46 1.49 9.99 -5.04
C ARG A 46 0.20 9.45 -5.62
N THR A 47 -0.21 9.95 -6.77
CA THR A 47 -1.38 9.45 -7.49
C THR A 47 -1.16 8.00 -7.94
N LEU A 48 0.03 7.67 -8.47
CA LEU A 48 0.40 6.29 -8.79
C LEU A 48 0.39 5.39 -7.54
N LEU A 49 0.88 5.89 -6.41
CA LEU A 49 0.84 5.18 -5.13
C LEU A 49 -0.60 4.91 -4.65
N VAL A 50 -1.56 5.81 -4.94
CA VAL A 50 -2.99 5.57 -4.66
C VAL A 50 -3.51 4.40 -5.48
N TYR A 51 -3.20 4.29 -6.77
CA TYR A 51 -3.62 3.15 -7.59
C TYR A 51 -3.02 1.82 -7.12
N LEU A 52 -1.75 1.83 -6.71
CA LEU A 52 -1.12 0.69 -6.02
C LEU A 52 -1.90 0.33 -4.74
N SER A 53 -2.22 1.32 -3.92
CA SER A 53 -2.94 1.12 -2.64
C SER A 53 -4.36 0.60 -2.85
N VAL A 54 -5.04 0.98 -3.93
CA VAL A 54 -6.35 0.39 -4.29
C VAL A 54 -6.21 -1.10 -4.60
N SER A 55 -5.15 -1.49 -5.32
CA SER A 55 -4.87 -2.90 -5.62
C SER A 55 -4.52 -3.69 -4.35
N ASP A 56 -3.73 -3.11 -3.46
CA ASP A 56 -3.37 -3.73 -2.17
C ASP A 56 -4.59 -3.87 -1.25
N TRP A 57 -5.47 -2.86 -1.23
CA TRP A 57 -6.73 -2.89 -0.49
C TRP A 57 -7.65 -4.02 -0.96
N LEU A 58 -7.86 -4.15 -2.28
CA LEU A 58 -8.67 -5.23 -2.87
C LEU A 58 -8.08 -6.60 -2.56
N SER A 59 -6.75 -6.72 -2.62
CA SER A 59 -6.05 -7.96 -2.26
C SER A 59 -6.28 -8.33 -0.80
N ALA A 60 -6.12 -7.37 0.13
CA ALA A 60 -6.33 -7.59 1.57
C ALA A 60 -7.76 -8.03 1.89
N VAL A 61 -8.77 -7.39 1.30
CA VAL A 61 -10.17 -7.76 1.48
C VAL A 61 -10.45 -9.16 0.93
N SER A 62 -9.95 -9.47 -0.27
CA SER A 62 -10.15 -10.79 -0.89
C SER A 62 -9.48 -11.91 -0.10
N TYR A 63 -8.23 -11.72 0.33
CA TYR A 63 -7.53 -12.72 1.15
C TYR A 63 -8.18 -12.90 2.52
N ALA A 64 -8.60 -11.81 3.18
CA ALA A 64 -9.33 -11.91 4.43
C ALA A 64 -10.64 -12.70 4.28
N PHE A 65 -11.40 -12.43 3.22
CA PHE A 65 -12.61 -13.20 2.92
C PHE A 65 -12.30 -14.68 2.67
N GLY A 66 -11.25 -15.00 1.91
CA GLY A 66 -10.86 -16.38 1.63
C GLY A 66 -10.52 -17.16 2.90
N VAL A 67 -9.64 -16.60 3.73
CA VAL A 67 -9.21 -17.21 5.00
C VAL A 67 -10.36 -17.37 5.97
N TRP A 68 -11.26 -16.39 6.05
CA TRP A 68 -12.45 -16.46 6.91
C TRP A 68 -13.43 -17.56 6.45
N ARG A 69 -13.65 -17.70 5.14
CA ARG A 69 -14.67 -18.63 4.61
C ARG A 69 -14.26 -20.10 4.69
N VAL A 70 -12.97 -20.40 4.77
CA VAL A 70 -12.42 -21.77 4.87
C VAL A 70 -12.99 -22.70 3.79
N PHE A 71 -12.57 -22.48 2.54
CA PHE A 71 -13.03 -23.29 1.41
C PHE A 71 -12.56 -24.74 1.51
N ARG A 72 -13.43 -25.69 1.14
CA ARG A 72 -13.11 -27.13 1.06
C ARG A 72 -13.30 -27.74 -0.32
N THR A 73 -14.00 -27.02 -1.20
CA THR A 73 -14.33 -27.44 -2.57
C THR A 73 -14.42 -26.20 -3.46
N ASP A 74 -14.45 -26.45 -4.77
CA ASP A 74 -14.84 -25.43 -5.74
C ASP A 74 -16.24 -24.89 -5.43
N SER A 75 -16.38 -23.58 -5.49
CA SER A 75 -17.63 -22.85 -5.30
C SER A 75 -17.56 -21.51 -6.04
N LEU A 76 -18.73 -20.89 -6.25
CA LEU A 76 -18.80 -19.58 -6.89
C LEU A 76 -18.07 -18.51 -6.05
N ASP A 77 -18.26 -18.52 -4.74
CA ASP A 77 -17.54 -17.63 -3.80
C ASP A 77 -16.02 -17.79 -3.90
N CYS A 78 -15.52 -19.03 -3.96
CA CYS A 78 -14.10 -19.35 -4.13
C CYS A 78 -13.56 -18.83 -5.47
N THR A 79 -14.33 -18.97 -6.54
CA THR A 79 -13.95 -18.48 -7.87
C THR A 79 -13.90 -16.95 -7.91
N ILE A 80 -14.90 -16.28 -7.33
CA ILE A 80 -14.96 -14.81 -7.23
C ILE A 80 -13.79 -14.29 -6.38
N GLN A 81 -13.57 -14.88 -5.22
CA GLN A 81 -12.47 -14.51 -4.33
C GLN A 81 -11.12 -14.68 -5.04
N GLY A 82 -10.89 -15.86 -5.64
CA GLY A 82 -9.68 -16.15 -6.40
C GLY A 82 -9.47 -15.22 -7.60
N ALA A 83 -10.56 -14.80 -8.27
CA ALA A 83 -10.48 -13.83 -9.35
C ALA A 83 -10.07 -12.44 -8.85
N ILE A 84 -10.72 -11.94 -7.79
CA ILE A 84 -10.41 -10.63 -7.21
C ILE A 84 -8.97 -10.60 -6.69
N SER A 85 -8.53 -11.63 -5.97
CA SER A 85 -7.15 -11.69 -5.46
C SER A 85 -6.14 -11.78 -6.59
N THR A 86 -6.41 -12.56 -7.63
CA THR A 86 -5.53 -12.71 -8.80
C THR A 86 -5.36 -11.38 -9.54
N PHE A 87 -6.46 -10.71 -9.85
CA PHE A 87 -6.47 -9.40 -10.50
C PHE A 87 -5.73 -8.37 -9.65
N ALA A 88 -6.11 -8.23 -8.39
CA ALA A 88 -5.60 -7.21 -7.49
C ALA A 88 -4.10 -7.41 -7.21
N ASN A 89 -3.67 -8.65 -6.95
CA ASN A 89 -2.28 -8.95 -6.67
C ASN A 89 -1.38 -8.74 -7.91
N SER A 90 -1.84 -9.16 -9.09
CA SER A 90 -1.12 -8.91 -10.34
C SER A 90 -1.03 -7.41 -10.65
N SER A 91 -2.13 -6.68 -10.49
CA SER A 91 -2.15 -5.22 -10.63
C SER A 91 -1.16 -4.52 -9.69
N SER A 92 -1.08 -4.97 -8.42
CA SER A 92 -0.10 -4.45 -7.45
C SER A 92 1.36 -4.60 -7.96
N PHE A 93 1.71 -5.73 -8.58
CA PHE A 93 3.03 -5.91 -9.20
C PHE A 93 3.29 -4.91 -10.33
N PHE A 94 2.34 -4.77 -11.27
CA PHE A 94 2.48 -3.84 -12.38
C PHE A 94 2.58 -2.39 -11.91
N TRP A 95 1.75 -1.97 -10.95
CA TRP A 95 1.83 -0.62 -10.37
C TRP A 95 3.16 -0.37 -9.66
N THR A 96 3.69 -1.36 -8.95
CA THR A 96 5.00 -1.24 -8.29
C THR A 96 6.12 -1.00 -9.32
N VAL A 97 6.11 -1.75 -10.42
CA VAL A 97 7.08 -1.55 -11.52
C VAL A 97 6.84 -0.22 -12.24
N ALA A 98 5.59 0.17 -12.49
CA ALA A 98 5.24 1.45 -13.11
C ALA A 98 5.74 2.65 -12.30
N ILE A 99 5.61 2.61 -10.97
CA ILE A 99 6.16 3.63 -10.07
C ILE A 99 7.69 3.68 -10.21
N ALA A 100 8.37 2.54 -10.23
CA ALA A 100 9.82 2.50 -10.39
C ALA A 100 10.28 3.09 -11.74
N VAL A 101 9.58 2.77 -12.83
CA VAL A 101 9.86 3.33 -14.16
C VAL A 101 9.59 4.84 -14.19
N TYR A 102 8.47 5.29 -13.62
CA TYR A 102 8.15 6.71 -13.51
C TYR A 102 9.28 7.45 -12.77
N LEU A 103 9.69 6.95 -11.60
CA LEU A 103 10.76 7.55 -10.80
C LEU A 103 12.09 7.54 -11.53
N TYR A 104 12.41 6.48 -12.27
CA TYR A 104 13.61 6.42 -13.10
C TYR A 104 13.62 7.54 -14.15
N ILE A 105 12.54 7.70 -14.92
CA ILE A 105 12.48 8.74 -15.96
C ILE A 105 12.47 10.13 -15.33
N PHE A 106 11.72 10.32 -14.25
CA PHE A 106 11.63 11.59 -13.55
C PHE A 106 12.99 12.02 -12.97
N ILE A 107 13.73 11.12 -12.33
CA ILE A 107 14.98 11.44 -11.62
C ILE A 107 16.20 11.34 -12.54
N VAL A 108 16.37 10.22 -13.24
CA VAL A 108 17.59 9.93 -14.02
C VAL A 108 17.58 10.65 -15.36
N ARG A 109 16.42 10.74 -16.02
CA ARG A 109 16.29 11.51 -17.26
C ARG A 109 15.90 12.96 -17.03
N SER A 110 15.66 13.36 -15.79
CA SER A 110 15.23 14.72 -15.40
C SER A 110 14.06 15.25 -16.25
N SER A 111 13.17 14.36 -16.70
CA SER A 111 12.18 14.67 -17.74
C SER A 111 10.78 14.33 -17.27
N GLN A 112 10.18 15.27 -16.51
CA GLN A 112 8.83 15.13 -15.98
C GLN A 112 7.77 14.96 -17.09
N ARG A 113 7.86 15.74 -18.17
CA ARG A 113 6.90 15.66 -19.29
C ARG A 113 6.80 14.25 -19.89
N VAL A 114 7.94 13.58 -20.04
CA VAL A 114 7.97 12.20 -20.56
C VAL A 114 7.40 11.23 -19.52
N ALA A 115 7.76 11.38 -18.25
CA ALA A 115 7.22 10.53 -17.19
C ALA A 115 5.68 10.65 -17.09
N ASP A 116 5.15 11.88 -17.11
CA ASP A 116 3.72 12.16 -17.06
C ASP A 116 2.99 11.63 -18.32
N SER A 117 3.61 11.69 -19.50
CA SER A 117 3.02 11.17 -20.74
C SER A 117 2.79 9.64 -20.71
N LEU A 118 3.54 8.90 -19.88
CA LEU A 118 3.42 7.45 -19.74
C LEU A 118 2.32 7.00 -18.77
N VAL A 119 1.71 7.92 -18.03
CA VAL A 119 0.71 7.55 -17.00
C VAL A 119 -0.48 6.80 -17.60
N LEU A 120 -0.97 7.21 -18.79
CA LEU A 120 -2.02 6.47 -19.49
C LEU A 120 -1.58 5.04 -19.83
N PHE A 121 -0.35 4.87 -20.31
CA PHE A 121 0.21 3.55 -20.59
C PHE A 121 0.31 2.71 -19.32
N PHE A 122 0.71 3.30 -18.19
CA PHE A 122 0.72 2.61 -16.90
C PHE A 122 -0.68 2.14 -16.49
N HIS A 123 -1.73 2.91 -16.73
CA HIS A 123 -3.11 2.45 -16.50
C HIS A 123 -3.51 1.28 -17.37
N LEU A 124 -3.25 1.36 -18.68
CA LEU A 124 -3.59 0.32 -19.63
C LEU A 124 -2.90 -1.00 -19.28
N VAL A 125 -1.61 -0.95 -18.91
CA VAL A 125 -0.86 -2.15 -18.55
C VAL A 125 -1.24 -2.65 -17.17
N SER A 126 -1.25 -1.78 -16.15
CA SER A 126 -1.38 -2.21 -14.75
C SER A 126 -2.79 -2.64 -14.38
N TRP A 127 -3.83 -2.13 -15.05
CA TRP A 127 -5.20 -2.62 -14.88
C TRP A 127 -5.59 -3.60 -15.99
N GLY A 128 -5.27 -3.28 -17.24
CA GLY A 128 -5.77 -4.04 -18.40
C GLY A 128 -5.17 -5.44 -18.50
N VAL A 129 -3.84 -5.58 -18.36
CA VAL A 129 -3.19 -6.89 -18.48
C VAL A 129 -3.67 -7.85 -17.37
N PRO A 130 -3.67 -7.47 -16.07
CA PRO A 130 -4.26 -8.30 -15.01
C PRO A 130 -5.73 -8.64 -15.24
N LEU A 131 -6.53 -7.68 -15.73
CA LEU A 131 -7.96 -7.91 -15.97
C LEU A 131 -8.17 -8.96 -17.07
N VAL A 132 -7.51 -8.80 -18.21
CA VAL A 132 -7.61 -9.74 -19.34
C VAL A 132 -7.16 -11.14 -18.93
N LEU A 133 -6.03 -11.26 -18.22
CA LEU A 133 -5.52 -12.55 -17.76
C LEU A 133 -6.48 -13.22 -16.77
N THR A 134 -7.02 -12.45 -15.82
CA THR A 134 -7.96 -12.97 -14.81
C THR A 134 -9.27 -13.41 -15.46
N VAL A 135 -9.86 -12.58 -16.33
CA VAL A 135 -11.11 -12.91 -17.04
C VAL A 135 -10.92 -14.14 -17.91
N THR A 136 -9.79 -14.25 -18.61
CA THR A 136 -9.46 -15.43 -19.42
C THR A 136 -9.33 -16.68 -18.54
N ALA A 137 -8.60 -16.59 -17.42
CA ALA A 137 -8.44 -17.70 -16.48
C ALA A 137 -9.78 -18.16 -15.89
N VAL A 138 -10.67 -17.23 -15.54
CA VAL A 138 -12.02 -17.54 -15.05
C VAL A 138 -12.87 -18.18 -16.16
N SER A 139 -12.86 -17.62 -17.37
CA SER A 139 -13.65 -18.11 -18.50
C SER A 139 -13.26 -19.52 -18.92
N LEU A 140 -11.97 -19.86 -18.78
CA LEU A 140 -11.44 -21.20 -19.04
C LEU A 140 -11.53 -22.14 -17.83
N GLY A 141 -12.20 -21.74 -16.76
CA GLY A 141 -12.41 -22.55 -15.56
C GLY A 141 -11.13 -22.87 -14.78
N LYS A 142 -10.10 -22.01 -14.86
CA LYS A 142 -8.76 -22.24 -14.28
C LYS A 142 -8.63 -21.73 -12.84
N ILE A 143 -9.48 -20.78 -12.44
CA ILE A 143 -9.55 -20.27 -11.06
C ILE A 143 -10.51 -21.11 -10.23
N GLY A 144 -10.13 -21.43 -8.99
CA GLY A 144 -10.92 -22.23 -8.06
C GLY A 144 -10.12 -22.69 -6.84
N TYR A 145 -10.58 -23.78 -6.24
CA TYR A 145 -10.00 -24.36 -5.04
C TYR A 145 -8.61 -24.94 -5.34
N ASP A 146 -7.63 -24.53 -4.56
CA ASP A 146 -6.24 -24.94 -4.72
C ASP A 146 -5.68 -25.68 -3.49
N ALA A 147 -6.55 -26.10 -2.57
CA ALA A 147 -6.20 -26.84 -1.35
C ALA A 147 -5.05 -26.24 -0.52
N SER A 148 -4.85 -24.91 -0.59
CA SER A 148 -3.74 -24.23 0.09
C SER A 148 -2.34 -24.72 -0.29
N GLU A 149 -2.23 -25.37 -1.45
CA GLU A 149 -1.01 -26.00 -1.93
C GLU A 149 0.07 -24.96 -2.29
N VAL A 150 -0.38 -23.80 -2.78
CA VAL A 150 0.44 -22.60 -3.06
C VAL A 150 -0.35 -21.32 -2.72
N SER A 151 -1.23 -21.42 -1.71
CA SER A 151 -1.98 -20.34 -1.08
C SER A 151 -2.05 -20.57 0.44
N VAL A 152 -2.76 -19.71 1.18
CA VAL A 152 -2.94 -19.85 2.64
C VAL A 152 -4.40 -19.63 2.99
N GLY A 153 -5.25 -20.62 2.68
CA GLY A 153 -6.67 -20.60 3.03
C GLY A 153 -7.56 -19.81 2.05
N TRP A 154 -7.00 -19.27 0.98
CA TRP A 154 -7.75 -18.59 -0.10
C TRP A 154 -7.65 -19.36 -1.41
N CYS A 155 -8.57 -19.11 -2.33
CA CYS A 155 -8.61 -19.74 -3.64
C CYS A 155 -7.68 -19.07 -4.65
N TRP A 156 -7.18 -19.86 -5.59
CA TRP A 156 -6.32 -19.40 -6.68
C TRP A 156 -6.45 -20.30 -7.93
N VAL A 157 -5.35 -20.77 -8.53
CA VAL A 157 -5.37 -21.67 -9.68
C VAL A 157 -5.69 -23.09 -9.24
N ARG A 158 -6.66 -23.74 -9.90
CA ARG A 158 -7.12 -25.09 -9.56
C ARG A 158 -5.97 -26.10 -9.58
N ILE A 159 -5.89 -26.90 -8.52
CA ILE A 159 -4.84 -27.94 -8.36
C ILE A 159 -4.92 -29.06 -9.39
N HIS A 160 -6.12 -29.39 -9.86
CA HIS A 160 -6.37 -30.49 -10.79
C HIS A 160 -6.32 -30.07 -12.27
N ALA A 161 -6.00 -28.81 -12.57
CA ALA A 161 -5.79 -28.38 -13.94
C ALA A 161 -4.48 -28.98 -14.48
N SER A 162 -4.53 -29.62 -15.64
CA SER A 162 -3.34 -30.21 -16.29
C SER A 162 -2.27 -29.17 -16.64
N ASP A 163 -2.72 -27.96 -16.96
CA ASP A 163 -1.92 -26.78 -17.28
C ASP A 163 -1.76 -25.83 -16.08
N ARG A 164 -1.94 -26.32 -14.84
CA ARG A 164 -1.87 -25.50 -13.61
C ARG A 164 -0.61 -24.64 -13.51
N VAL A 165 0.56 -25.18 -13.87
CA VAL A 165 1.84 -24.44 -13.78
C VAL A 165 1.85 -23.25 -14.72
N LEU A 166 1.34 -23.42 -15.95
CA LEU A 166 1.23 -22.33 -16.92
C LEU A 166 0.33 -21.21 -16.37
N TRP A 167 -0.84 -21.56 -15.83
CA TRP A 167 -1.75 -20.58 -15.26
C TRP A 167 -1.16 -19.92 -14.02
N MET A 168 -0.50 -20.65 -13.13
CA MET A 168 0.21 -20.08 -11.97
C MET A 168 1.28 -19.05 -12.37
N LEU A 169 1.98 -19.29 -13.49
CA LEU A 169 2.92 -18.33 -14.07
C LEU A 169 2.18 -17.10 -14.62
N LEU A 170 1.19 -17.30 -15.49
CA LEU A 170 0.46 -16.22 -16.16
C LEU A 170 -0.35 -15.35 -15.19
N THR A 171 -0.94 -15.92 -14.14
CA THR A 171 -1.80 -15.22 -13.18
C THR A 171 -1.05 -14.71 -11.96
N GLY A 172 0.28 -14.76 -11.96
CA GLY A 172 1.06 -14.21 -10.85
C GLY A 172 2.57 -14.38 -10.97
N LYS A 173 3.06 -15.62 -11.00
CA LYS A 173 4.48 -15.91 -10.73
C LYS A 173 5.44 -15.31 -11.77
N LEU A 174 5.04 -15.26 -13.04
CA LEU A 174 5.83 -14.61 -14.09
C LEU A 174 6.07 -13.12 -13.78
N TRP A 175 5.00 -12.41 -13.38
CA TRP A 175 5.05 -10.98 -13.07
C TRP A 175 5.84 -10.69 -11.79
N GLU A 176 5.73 -11.58 -10.80
CA GLU A 176 6.52 -11.53 -9.57
C GLU A 176 8.02 -11.66 -9.88
N PHE A 177 8.42 -12.63 -10.71
CA PHE A 177 9.82 -12.81 -11.11
C PHE A 177 10.36 -11.64 -11.94
N MET A 178 9.54 -11.10 -12.85
CA MET A 178 9.90 -9.88 -13.56
C MET A 178 10.16 -8.72 -12.58
N ALA A 179 9.30 -8.54 -11.58
CA ALA A 179 9.48 -7.50 -10.57
C ALA A 179 10.77 -7.69 -9.73
N TYR A 180 11.14 -8.93 -9.39
CA TYR A 180 12.41 -9.23 -8.70
C TYR A 180 13.64 -8.79 -9.48
N LEU A 181 13.56 -8.75 -10.80
CA LEU A 181 14.66 -8.28 -11.64
C LEU A 181 14.57 -6.78 -11.90
N THR A 182 13.40 -6.30 -12.33
CA THR A 182 13.24 -4.91 -12.79
C THR A 182 13.37 -3.91 -11.65
N LEU A 183 12.82 -4.20 -10.46
CA LEU A 183 12.85 -3.26 -9.34
C LEU A 183 14.28 -3.01 -8.86
N PRO A 184 15.10 -4.02 -8.50
CA PRO A 184 16.48 -3.76 -8.09
C PRO A 184 17.29 -3.01 -9.14
N VAL A 185 17.17 -3.40 -10.43
CA VAL A 185 17.91 -2.73 -11.52
C VAL A 185 17.55 -1.24 -11.59
N LEU A 186 16.26 -0.90 -11.66
CA LEU A 186 15.82 0.50 -11.76
C LEU A 186 16.24 1.32 -10.54
N TYR A 187 16.07 0.78 -9.33
CA TYR A 187 16.44 1.50 -8.11
C TYR A 187 17.96 1.66 -7.95
N ILE A 188 18.78 0.67 -8.35
CA ILE A 188 20.24 0.81 -8.40
C ILE A 188 20.63 1.92 -9.38
N LEU A 189 20.03 1.97 -10.57
CA LEU A 189 20.31 3.03 -11.55
C LEU A 189 19.92 4.42 -11.02
N ILE A 190 18.76 4.53 -10.37
CA ILE A 190 18.32 5.78 -9.73
C ILE A 190 19.33 6.20 -8.66
N LYS A 191 19.70 5.30 -7.74
CA LYS A 191 20.66 5.62 -6.67
C LYS A 191 22.03 5.99 -7.23
N ARG A 192 22.52 5.28 -8.26
CA ARG A 192 23.79 5.59 -8.91
C ARG A 192 23.77 7.00 -9.49
N HIS A 193 22.69 7.38 -10.17
CA HIS A 193 22.53 8.73 -10.71
C HIS A 193 22.50 9.79 -9.60
N ILE A 194 21.72 9.57 -8.53
CA ILE A 194 21.67 10.48 -7.38
C ILE A 194 23.05 10.65 -6.74
N HIS A 195 23.79 9.54 -6.56
CA HIS A 195 25.13 9.58 -5.97
C HIS A 195 26.11 10.40 -6.83
N ILE A 196 26.16 10.15 -8.14
CA ILE A 196 27.01 10.90 -9.08
C ILE A 196 26.64 12.39 -9.09
N ALA A 197 25.34 12.71 -9.15
CA ALA A 197 24.88 14.09 -9.11
C ALA A 197 25.24 14.77 -7.78
N HIS A 198 25.14 14.05 -6.65
CA HIS A 198 25.53 14.57 -5.35
C HIS A 198 27.03 14.79 -5.24
N THR A 199 27.88 13.88 -5.74
CA THR A 199 29.34 14.06 -5.72
C THR A 199 29.74 15.29 -6.54
N ALA A 200 29.18 15.45 -7.74
CA ALA A 200 29.44 16.62 -8.59
C ALA A 200 28.98 17.93 -7.91
N LEU A 201 27.83 17.94 -7.25
CA LEU A 201 27.35 19.12 -6.51
C LEU A 201 28.15 19.38 -5.23
N SER A 202 28.66 18.35 -4.56
CA SER A 202 29.46 18.50 -3.34
C SER A 202 30.82 19.13 -3.59
N GLU A 203 31.38 18.93 -4.79
CA GLU A 203 32.60 19.60 -5.26
C GLU A 203 32.40 21.11 -5.41
N TYR A 204 31.18 21.56 -5.75
CA TYR A 204 30.82 22.98 -5.87
C TYR A 204 30.30 23.61 -4.55
N ARG A 205 30.02 22.79 -3.54
CA ARG A 205 29.47 23.22 -2.23
C ARG A 205 30.35 24.20 -1.42
N PRO A 206 31.71 24.23 -1.48
CA PRO A 206 32.47 25.24 -0.74
C PRO A 206 32.13 26.69 -1.13
N ILE A 207 31.39 26.92 -2.23
CA ILE A 207 31.02 28.26 -2.72
C ILE A 207 29.61 28.70 -2.23
N LEU A 208 28.73 27.78 -1.80
CA LEU A 208 27.30 28.06 -1.53
C LEU A 208 26.83 27.78 -0.08
N ALA A 209 27.75 27.65 0.86
CA ALA A 209 27.48 27.19 2.22
C ALA A 209 26.52 28.10 3.01
N ASN A 210 25.21 27.80 2.97
CA ASN A 210 24.25 28.16 4.03
C ASN A 210 22.86 27.51 3.88
N ARG A 211 22.73 26.16 3.77
CA ARG A 211 21.46 25.47 4.09
C ARG A 211 21.64 24.04 4.62
N PRO A 212 20.92 23.64 5.70
CA PRO A 212 20.91 22.27 6.21
C PRO A 212 19.94 21.41 5.37
N GLN A 213 20.42 20.85 4.25
CA GLN A 213 19.63 19.96 3.37
C GLN A 213 19.88 18.45 3.64
N SER A 214 20.82 18.10 4.52
CA SER A 214 21.29 16.71 4.71
C SER A 214 20.21 15.73 5.18
N SER A 215 19.20 16.17 5.94
CA SER A 215 18.16 15.30 6.48
C SER A 215 17.11 14.85 5.45
N PHE A 216 16.78 15.71 4.47
CA PHE A 216 15.79 15.39 3.43
C PHE A 216 16.32 14.36 2.42
N PHE A 217 17.59 14.51 2.02
CA PHE A 217 18.25 13.55 1.13
C PHE A 217 18.41 12.16 1.77
N SER A 218 18.71 12.10 3.08
CA SER A 218 18.82 10.83 3.82
C SER A 218 17.52 10.01 3.81
N MET A 219 16.36 10.65 4.01
CA MET A 219 15.07 9.95 4.00
C MET A 219 14.65 9.47 2.60
N ALA A 220 14.88 10.28 1.56
CA ALA A 220 14.59 9.86 0.19
C ALA A 220 15.49 8.69 -0.24
N ASP A 221 16.79 8.76 0.07
CA ASP A 221 17.77 7.71 -0.22
C ASP A 221 17.47 6.38 0.52
N MET A 222 17.07 6.48 1.80
CA MET A 222 16.61 5.34 2.59
C MET A 222 15.39 4.68 1.94
N LYS A 223 14.39 5.45 1.51
CA LYS A 223 13.18 4.92 0.87
C LYS A 223 13.49 4.19 -0.43
N LEU A 224 14.31 4.79 -1.29
CA LEU A 224 14.72 4.18 -2.56
C LEU A 224 15.49 2.86 -2.34
N THR A 225 16.15 2.68 -1.20
CA THR A 225 16.84 1.43 -0.85
C THR A 225 15.88 0.39 -0.28
N LEU A 226 15.00 0.80 0.63
CA LEU A 226 14.13 -0.10 1.36
C LEU A 226 12.98 -0.66 0.52
N ILE A 227 12.44 0.10 -0.45
CA ILE A 227 11.31 -0.34 -1.28
C ILE A 227 11.57 -1.71 -1.97
N PRO A 228 12.63 -1.89 -2.78
CA PRO A 228 12.88 -3.17 -3.43
C PRO A 228 13.22 -4.29 -2.43
N ILE A 229 13.92 -3.98 -1.34
CA ILE A 229 14.27 -4.97 -0.30
C ILE A 229 13.01 -5.50 0.39
N ILE A 230 12.11 -4.60 0.81
CA ILE A 230 10.86 -4.96 1.46
C ILE A 230 9.97 -5.76 0.50
N PHE A 231 9.88 -5.34 -0.77
CA PHE A 231 9.13 -6.08 -1.78
C PHE A 231 9.62 -7.53 -1.90
N ILE A 232 10.94 -7.73 -2.06
CA ILE A 232 11.51 -9.08 -2.16
C ILE A 232 11.28 -9.88 -0.87
N ALA A 233 11.55 -9.27 0.29
CA ALA A 233 11.41 -9.93 1.60
C ALA A 233 9.98 -10.39 1.89
N LEU A 234 8.97 -9.64 1.45
CA LEU A 234 7.57 -10.04 1.58
C LEU A 234 7.20 -11.15 0.59
N ARG A 235 7.67 -11.06 -0.66
CA ARG A 235 7.22 -11.94 -1.75
C ARG A 235 7.95 -13.27 -1.83
N ILE A 236 9.18 -13.35 -1.32
CA ILE A 236 10.06 -14.53 -1.48
C ILE A 236 9.41 -15.82 -0.96
N TRP A 237 8.60 -15.76 0.10
CA TRP A 237 7.96 -16.93 0.70
C TRP A 237 6.97 -17.62 -0.23
N SER A 238 6.21 -16.84 -1.01
CA SER A 238 5.31 -17.38 -2.03
C SER A 238 6.10 -18.05 -3.16
N THR A 239 7.26 -17.49 -3.52
CA THR A 239 8.17 -18.07 -4.52
C THR A 239 8.77 -19.38 -4.04
N VAL A 240 9.24 -19.44 -2.79
CA VAL A 240 9.80 -20.66 -2.19
C VAL A 240 8.78 -21.80 -2.24
N ARG A 241 7.53 -21.56 -1.82
CA ARG A 241 6.48 -22.60 -1.88
C ARG A 241 6.13 -23.03 -3.31
N PHE A 242 6.17 -22.11 -4.27
CA PHE A 242 5.99 -22.44 -5.69
C PHE A 242 7.14 -23.29 -6.24
N VAL A 243 8.40 -22.97 -5.93
CA VAL A 243 9.55 -23.80 -6.35
C VAL A 243 9.48 -25.19 -5.71
N LEU A 244 9.10 -25.27 -4.43
CA LEU A 244 8.92 -26.55 -3.75
C LEU A 244 7.76 -27.37 -4.34
N LEU A 245 6.70 -26.74 -4.85
CA LEU A 245 5.65 -27.40 -5.64
C LEU A 245 6.24 -28.00 -6.92
N LEU A 246 7.07 -27.25 -7.66
CA LEU A 246 7.70 -27.74 -8.89
C LEU A 246 8.69 -28.89 -8.63
N ALA A 247 9.34 -28.88 -7.46
CA ALA A 247 10.25 -29.93 -7.03
C ALA A 247 9.54 -31.14 -6.38
N ASP A 248 8.20 -31.15 -6.35
CA ASP A 248 7.37 -32.17 -5.69
C ASP A 248 7.79 -32.44 -4.23
N SER A 249 8.28 -31.41 -3.54
CA SER A 249 8.82 -31.53 -2.19
C SER A 249 7.71 -31.35 -1.16
N PRO A 250 7.52 -32.28 -0.20
CA PRO A 250 6.50 -32.15 0.84
C PRO A 250 6.76 -30.97 1.80
N VAL A 251 7.99 -30.42 1.81
CA VAL A 251 8.39 -29.27 2.63
C VAL A 251 7.52 -28.04 2.37
N ARG A 252 6.94 -27.90 1.18
CA ARG A 252 5.99 -26.82 0.83
C ARG A 252 4.77 -26.70 1.75
N GLN A 253 4.41 -27.78 2.46
CA GLN A 253 3.30 -27.83 3.42
C GLN A 253 3.75 -27.50 4.85
N ASN A 254 5.03 -27.18 5.07
CA ASN A 254 5.55 -26.82 6.38
C ASN A 254 4.79 -25.59 6.94
N PRO A 255 4.20 -25.68 8.16
CA PRO A 255 3.39 -24.62 8.75
C PRO A 255 4.09 -23.26 8.83
N VAL A 256 5.42 -23.25 9.05
CA VAL A 256 6.22 -22.02 9.10
C VAL A 256 6.26 -21.37 7.72
N LEU A 257 6.49 -22.14 6.64
CA LEU A 257 6.48 -21.61 5.28
C LEU A 257 5.09 -21.13 4.87
N VAL A 258 4.04 -21.84 5.27
CA VAL A 258 2.64 -21.44 5.07
C VAL A 258 2.38 -20.10 5.76
N THR A 259 2.77 -19.96 7.03
CA THR A 259 2.62 -18.72 7.80
C THR A 259 3.37 -17.55 7.16
N LEU A 260 4.64 -17.75 6.79
CA LEU A 260 5.48 -16.71 6.18
C LEU A 260 4.96 -16.27 4.81
N HIS A 261 4.46 -17.22 4.01
CA HIS A 261 3.76 -16.90 2.76
C HIS A 261 2.49 -16.09 3.03
N GLY A 262 1.71 -16.48 4.03
CA GLY A 262 0.53 -15.75 4.50
C GLY A 262 0.86 -14.29 4.80
N ILE A 263 1.78 -14.06 5.74
CA ILE A 263 2.27 -12.73 6.13
C ILE A 263 2.78 -11.95 4.92
N GLY A 264 3.61 -12.58 4.10
CA GLY A 264 4.26 -11.95 2.96
C GLY A 264 3.29 -11.39 1.93
N ASN A 265 2.31 -12.20 1.51
CA ASN A 265 1.37 -11.81 0.47
C ASN A 265 0.34 -10.77 0.92
N THR A 266 -0.04 -10.77 2.20
CA THR A 266 -1.08 -9.87 2.72
C THR A 266 -0.54 -8.54 3.22
N SER A 267 0.75 -8.44 3.57
CA SER A 267 1.34 -7.25 4.22
C SER A 267 1.76 -6.12 3.26
N GLN A 268 1.56 -6.26 1.94
CA GLN A 268 2.06 -5.29 0.95
C GLN A 268 1.56 -3.85 1.20
N GLY A 269 0.26 -3.67 1.42
CA GLY A 269 -0.33 -2.36 1.72
C GLY A 269 0.14 -1.77 3.05
N ALA A 270 0.38 -2.62 4.05
CA ALA A 270 0.92 -2.19 5.34
C ALA A 270 2.36 -1.69 5.19
N ALA A 271 3.20 -2.41 4.45
CA ALA A 271 4.57 -1.99 4.13
C ALA A 271 4.60 -0.67 3.36
N ASN A 272 3.74 -0.51 2.36
CA ASN A 272 3.57 0.75 1.63
C ASN A 272 3.18 1.89 2.58
N CYS A 273 2.25 1.67 3.51
CA CYS A 273 1.85 2.68 4.50
C CYS A 273 3.00 3.05 5.43
N ILE A 274 3.76 2.09 5.94
CA ILE A 274 4.94 2.37 6.76
C ILE A 274 5.90 3.28 6.00
N MET A 275 6.22 2.94 4.75
CA MET A 275 7.18 3.68 3.93
C MET A 275 6.71 5.09 3.55
N PHE A 276 5.45 5.22 3.14
CA PHE A 276 4.95 6.44 2.52
C PHE A 276 4.11 7.32 3.45
N VAL A 277 3.63 6.81 4.58
CA VAL A 277 2.88 7.56 5.59
C VAL A 277 3.71 7.72 6.86
N LEU A 278 4.03 6.62 7.54
CA LEU A 278 4.61 6.66 8.90
C LEU A 278 6.07 7.13 8.91
N LEU A 279 6.87 6.72 7.92
CA LEU A 279 8.25 7.18 7.74
C LEU A 279 8.35 8.50 6.98
N THR A 280 7.22 9.12 6.59
CA THR A 280 7.21 10.44 5.95
C THR A 280 6.91 11.53 6.97
N GLY A 281 7.95 12.23 7.43
CA GLY A 281 7.87 13.25 8.49
C GLY A 281 6.67 14.22 8.36
N PRO A 282 6.49 14.93 7.22
CA PRO A 282 5.39 15.88 7.06
C PRO A 282 3.99 15.27 7.24
N ILE A 283 3.79 14.03 6.77
CA ILE A 283 2.51 13.33 6.91
C ILE A 283 2.31 12.88 8.35
N ARG A 284 3.32 12.23 8.93
CA ARG A 284 3.27 11.74 10.30
C ARG A 284 2.91 12.86 11.27
N THR A 285 3.56 14.03 11.14
CA THR A 285 3.27 15.18 12.00
C THR A 285 1.82 15.64 11.88
N ARG A 286 1.28 15.71 10.65
CA ARG A 286 -0.14 16.09 10.45
C ARG A 286 -1.11 15.03 10.99
N LEU A 287 -0.77 13.75 10.83
CA LEU A 287 -1.59 12.65 11.36
C LEU A 287 -1.61 12.68 12.89
N CYS A 288 -0.46 12.86 13.54
CA CYS A 288 -0.37 13.04 14.99
C CYS A 288 -1.18 14.25 15.46
N ALA A 289 -1.08 15.40 14.77
CA ALA A 289 -1.86 16.57 15.09
C ALA A 289 -3.38 16.33 14.97
N ALA A 290 -3.83 15.68 13.89
CA ALA A 290 -5.23 15.34 13.70
C ALA A 290 -5.75 14.40 14.80
N LEU A 291 -4.99 13.34 15.13
CA LEU A 291 -5.36 12.40 16.19
C LEU A 291 -5.40 13.08 17.57
N CYS A 292 -4.43 13.93 17.90
CA CYS A 292 -4.39 14.66 19.17
C CYS A 292 -5.49 15.75 19.28
N CYS A 293 -5.86 16.39 18.17
CA CYS A 293 -6.99 17.33 18.14
C CYS A 293 -8.33 16.61 18.34
N CYS A 294 -8.51 15.42 17.76
CA CYS A 294 -9.68 14.59 18.05
C CYS A 294 -9.76 14.18 19.54
N SER A 295 -8.62 13.93 20.20
CA SER A 295 -8.59 13.64 21.64
C SER A 295 -8.98 14.85 22.50
N LYS A 296 -8.63 16.07 22.07
CA LYS A 296 -8.98 17.31 22.81
C LYS A 296 -10.44 17.73 22.59
N CYS A 297 -11.01 17.55 21.40
CA CYS A 297 -12.43 17.85 21.15
C CYS A 297 -13.39 16.91 21.89
N SER A 298 -13.01 15.64 22.13
CA SER A 298 -13.81 14.75 23.00
C SER A 298 -13.79 15.16 24.48
N ALA A 299 -12.75 15.85 24.96
CA ALA A 299 -12.67 16.31 26.35
C ALA A 299 -13.50 17.58 26.61
N ASP A 300 -13.55 18.51 25.65
CA ASP A 300 -14.35 19.74 25.78
C ASP A 300 -15.87 19.51 25.66
N SER A 301 -16.29 18.34 25.18
CA SER A 301 -17.71 17.99 25.07
C SER A 301 -18.35 17.57 26.41
N GLN A 302 -17.56 17.44 27.49
CA GLN A 302 -18.04 17.06 28.84
C GLN A 302 -18.03 18.22 29.86
N HIS A 303 -17.64 19.42 29.45
CA HIS A 303 -17.76 20.63 30.28
C HIS A 303 -18.54 21.70 29.54
N SER A 304 -19.88 21.64 29.64
CA SER A 304 -20.72 22.82 29.44
C SER A 304 -20.38 23.86 30.50
N PRO A 305 -19.96 25.09 30.15
CA PRO A 305 -19.90 26.18 31.10
C PRO A 305 -21.33 26.67 31.37
N GLU A 306 -21.72 26.65 32.63
CA GLU A 306 -22.92 27.29 33.15
C GLU A 306 -22.93 28.78 32.75
N ALA A 307 -24.05 29.27 32.23
CA ALA A 307 -24.19 30.65 31.74
C ALA A 307 -24.05 31.68 32.88
N PRO A 308 -23.34 32.81 32.69
CA PRO A 308 -23.28 33.85 33.71
C PRO A 308 -24.63 34.56 33.86
N ARG A 309 -25.14 34.61 35.10
CA ARG A 309 -26.30 35.44 35.48
C ARG A 309 -25.98 36.93 35.28
N ARG A 310 -26.90 37.66 34.66
CA ARG A 310 -26.85 39.13 34.56
C ARG A 310 -26.98 39.78 35.95
N PRO A 311 -26.24 40.85 36.26
CA PRO A 311 -26.55 41.71 37.39
C PRO A 311 -27.72 42.65 37.05
N ASP A 312 -28.71 42.74 37.93
CA ASP A 312 -29.74 43.79 37.92
C ASP A 312 -29.08 45.15 38.21
N LEU A 313 -29.25 46.09 37.28
CA LEU A 313 -28.78 47.46 37.40
C LEU A 313 -29.99 48.38 37.59
N SER A 314 -30.49 48.43 38.82
CA SER A 314 -31.53 49.36 39.26
C SER A 314 -31.08 50.06 40.54
N ALA A 315 -30.15 51.01 40.42
CA ALA A 315 -29.93 52.11 41.36
C ALA A 315 -28.81 53.00 40.83
N LEU A 316 -28.97 54.31 41.03
CA LEU A 316 -28.11 55.43 40.62
C LEU A 316 -28.37 55.98 39.20
N GLY A 317 -29.53 56.61 39.06
CA GLY A 317 -29.57 57.92 38.42
C GLY A 317 -29.35 58.99 39.50
N ASP A 318 -28.47 59.94 39.22
CA ASP A 318 -28.75 61.39 39.23
C ASP A 318 -27.45 62.20 39.13
N GLU A 319 -27.61 63.45 38.68
CA GLU A 319 -26.64 64.51 38.32
C GLU A 319 -26.29 64.56 36.83
N GLU A 320 -27.06 65.32 36.03
CA GLU A 320 -26.84 66.76 35.67
C GLU A 320 -25.44 66.99 35.08
N GLY A 321 -25.19 67.54 33.90
CA GLY A 321 -25.94 68.37 32.95
C GLY A 321 -24.90 69.12 32.10
N THR A 322 -25.34 69.79 31.01
CA THR A 322 -24.55 70.50 29.97
C THR A 322 -23.73 69.60 29.04
N GLY A 323 -23.82 69.65 27.71
CA GLY A 323 -24.36 70.64 26.79
C GLY A 323 -23.25 71.08 25.84
N GLU A 324 -23.12 70.49 24.66
CA GLU A 324 -22.91 71.21 23.40
C GLU A 324 -22.82 70.28 22.18
N ILE A 325 -23.46 70.75 21.12
CA ILE A 325 -23.52 70.23 19.76
C ILE A 325 -22.41 70.91 18.96
N ARG A 326 -21.58 70.18 18.21
CA ARG A 326 -21.28 70.56 16.81
C ARG A 326 -20.51 69.50 16.02
N THR A 327 -21.09 69.21 14.87
CA THR A 327 -20.45 68.72 13.65
C THR A 327 -19.43 69.72 13.11
N ASP A 328 -18.36 69.25 12.46
CA ASP A 328 -18.07 69.57 11.06
C ASP A 328 -16.68 69.06 10.62
N ARG A 329 -16.67 68.50 9.40
CA ARG A 329 -15.56 68.29 8.44
C ARG A 329 -14.40 67.38 8.79
#